data_AF-A0A971CAS9-F1
#
_entry.id   AF-A0A971CAS9-F1
#
_cell.length_a   1.000
_cell.length_b   1.000
_cell.length_c   1.000
_cell.angle_alpha   90.00
_cell.angle_beta   90.00
_cell.angle_gamma   90.00
#
_symmetry.space_group_name_H-M   'P 1'
#
loop_
_entity.id
_entity.type
_entity.pdbx_description
1 polymer ?
#
loop_
_entity_poly.entity_id
_entity_poly.type
_entity_poly.pdbx_seq_one_letter_code
_entity_poly.pdbx_strand_id
1 'polypeptide(L)'
;MFDYHLILNFLAGFAIGIIPVQYLILKNISITADGLSFKYKLILFCTDFVKGFAGANLLVFFYYNGFAETVVSIFALLLANLIIEVKRKTVFNSPAVILGALLWFNYLFFFAWFVIWILLLIYKRKSFFANTFSALLMMIMVVLYADRFNSNCNPPAESDLIFIISSLVLIILQAGIYYKNFISFFYKETGNE
;
A
#
# COMPACT_ATOMS: atom_id res chain seq x y z
N MET A 1 22.74 -19.67 8.67
CA MET A 1 21.51 -19.90 9.46
C MET A 1 20.42 -18.90 9.03
N PHE A 2 20.22 -18.68 7.73
CA PHE A 2 19.76 -17.37 7.21
C PHE A 2 18.45 -17.35 6.40
N ASP A 3 17.84 -18.48 6.01
CA ASP A 3 16.73 -18.42 5.02
C ASP A 3 15.32 -18.67 5.59
N TYR A 4 15.21 -19.34 6.74
CA TYR A 4 13.90 -19.73 7.27
C TYR A 4 13.10 -18.53 7.82
N HIS A 5 13.77 -17.51 8.36
CA HIS A 5 13.12 -16.31 8.88
C HIS A 5 12.43 -15.50 7.78
N LEU A 6 13.08 -15.33 6.61
CA LEU A 6 12.49 -14.63 5.47
C LEU A 6 11.25 -15.36 4.95
N ILE A 7 11.29 -16.69 4.88
CA ILE A 7 10.14 -17.51 4.46
C ILE A 7 8.99 -17.38 5.47
N LEU A 8 9.28 -17.48 6.77
CA LEU A 8 8.26 -17.33 7.81
C LEU A 8 7.62 -15.94 7.79
N ASN A 9 8.43 -14.90 7.63
CA ASN A 9 7.98 -13.50 7.50
C ASN A 9 7.11 -13.28 6.27
N PHE A 10 7.51 -13.83 5.13
CA PHE A 10 6.71 -13.81 3.93
C PHE A 10 5.35 -14.51 4.16
N LEU A 11 5.35 -15.72 4.72
CA LEU A 11 4.12 -16.47 4.97
C LEU A 11 3.19 -15.77 5.96
N ALA A 12 3.74 -15.21 7.03
CA ALA A 12 2.98 -14.45 8.03
C ALA A 12 2.36 -13.19 7.40
N GLY A 13 3.15 -12.42 6.63
CA GLY A 13 2.66 -11.23 5.95
C GLY A 13 1.55 -11.56 4.96
N PHE A 14 1.75 -12.63 4.18
CA PHE A 14 0.76 -13.15 3.24
C PHE A 14 -0.54 -13.58 3.94
N ALA A 15 -0.44 -14.28 5.07
CA ALA A 15 -1.60 -14.75 5.84
C ALA A 15 -2.43 -13.59 6.40
N ILE A 16 -1.81 -12.48 6.82
CA ILE A 16 -2.54 -11.28 7.23
C ILE A 16 -3.15 -10.58 6.01
N GLY A 17 -2.38 -10.43 4.93
CA GLY A 17 -2.79 -9.76 3.72
C GLY A 17 -3.98 -10.42 3.01
N ILE A 18 -4.12 -11.75 3.10
CA ILE A 18 -5.22 -12.48 2.43
C ILE A 18 -6.58 -12.32 3.12
N ILE A 19 -6.63 -11.78 4.34
CA ILE A 19 -7.88 -11.59 5.09
C ILE A 19 -8.73 -10.52 4.37
N PRO A 20 -9.93 -10.87 3.84
CA PRO A 20 -10.78 -9.93 3.11
C PRO A 20 -11.62 -9.11 4.10
N VAL A 21 -10.97 -8.24 4.86
CA VAL A 21 -11.57 -7.52 6.00
C VAL A 21 -12.83 -6.73 5.59
N GLN A 22 -12.82 -6.07 4.44
CA GLN A 22 -14.01 -5.36 3.93
C GLN A 22 -15.22 -6.29 3.76
N TYR A 23 -15.02 -7.49 3.21
CA TYR A 23 -16.09 -8.46 3.02
C TYR A 23 -16.62 -8.97 4.37
N LEU A 24 -15.74 -9.15 5.36
CA LEU A 24 -16.14 -9.56 6.71
C LEU A 24 -17.01 -8.48 7.38
N ILE A 25 -16.65 -7.21 7.25
CA ILE A 25 -17.42 -6.08 7.79
C ILE A 25 -18.78 -5.95 7.10
N LEU A 26 -18.81 -6.08 5.78
CA LEU A 26 -20.02 -5.92 4.98
C LEU A 26 -20.85 -7.21 4.87
N LYS A 27 -20.45 -8.32 5.51
CA LYS A 27 -21.10 -9.64 5.34
C LYS A 27 -22.61 -9.62 5.59
N ASN A 28 -23.08 -8.74 6.46
CA ASN A 28 -24.49 -8.60 6.82
C ASN A 28 -25.19 -7.41 6.12
N ILE A 29 -24.49 -6.74 5.22
CA ILE A 29 -24.93 -5.52 4.57
C ILE A 29 -24.90 -5.79 3.05
N SER A 30 -26.06 -6.09 2.46
CA SER A 30 -26.21 -6.38 1.03
C SER A 30 -26.09 -5.10 0.17
N ILE A 31 -24.94 -4.42 0.26
CA ILE A 31 -24.70 -3.16 -0.45
C ILE A 31 -23.60 -3.38 -1.49
N THR A 32 -23.92 -3.08 -2.75
CA THR A 32 -22.96 -3.01 -3.86
C THR A 32 -22.07 -1.76 -3.74
N ALA A 33 -20.87 -1.79 -4.32
CA ALA A 33 -19.86 -0.71 -4.20
C ALA A 33 -20.37 0.70 -4.54
N ASP A 34 -21.31 0.81 -5.48
CA ASP A 34 -21.87 2.09 -5.94
C ASP A 34 -22.93 2.67 -4.98
N GLY A 35 -23.49 1.85 -4.08
CA GLY A 35 -24.49 2.27 -3.09
C GLY A 35 -23.93 2.60 -1.69
N LEU A 36 -22.61 2.50 -1.50
CA LEU A 36 -22.01 2.72 -0.18
C LEU A 36 -21.99 4.21 0.22
N SER A 37 -22.63 4.53 1.35
CA SER A 37 -22.57 5.88 1.93
C SER A 37 -21.13 6.28 2.29
N PHE A 38 -20.84 7.59 2.35
CA PHE A 38 -19.53 8.11 2.72
C PHE A 38 -19.04 7.54 4.07
N LYS A 39 -19.96 7.40 5.04
CA LYS A 39 -19.67 6.81 6.35
C LYS A 39 -19.08 5.39 6.22
N TYR A 40 -19.69 4.53 5.41
CA TYR A 40 -19.19 3.17 5.23
C TYR A 40 -17.88 3.14 4.44
N LYS A 41 -17.70 4.02 3.44
CA LYS A 41 -16.42 4.15 2.72
C LYS A 41 -15.28 4.53 3.67
N LEU A 42 -15.54 5.43 4.61
CA LEU A 42 -14.57 5.83 5.63
C LEU A 42 -14.25 4.66 6.58
N ILE A 43 -15.26 3.92 7.05
CA ILE A 43 -15.05 2.74 7.92
C ILE A 43 -14.17 1.70 7.22
N LEU A 44 -14.45 1.40 5.95
CA LEU A 44 -13.64 0.45 5.18
C LEU A 44 -12.21 0.95 5.00
N PHE A 45 -12.04 2.23 4.67
CA PHE A 45 -10.72 2.85 4.58
C PHE A 45 -9.94 2.73 5.89
N CYS A 46 -10.56 3.10 7.03
CA CYS A 46 -9.92 2.99 8.34
C CYS A 46 -9.58 1.55 8.69
N THR A 47 -10.43 0.59 8.34
CA THR A 47 -10.16 -0.82 8.68
C THR A 47 -9.02 -1.39 7.83
N ASP A 48 -8.97 -1.07 6.54
CA ASP A 48 -7.84 -1.43 5.68
C ASP A 48 -6.54 -0.77 6.15
N PHE A 49 -6.63 0.49 6.61
CA PHE A 49 -5.50 1.20 7.19
C PHE A 49 -4.97 0.48 8.43
N VAL A 50 -5.88 0.10 9.35
CA VAL A 50 -5.53 -0.67 10.55
C VAL A 50 -4.96 -2.03 10.18
N LYS A 51 -5.50 -2.72 9.18
CA LYS A 51 -4.95 -3.99 8.67
C LYS A 51 -3.50 -3.82 8.21
N GLY A 52 -3.21 -2.77 7.44
CA GLY A 52 -1.86 -2.44 7.00
C GLY A 52 -0.92 -2.14 8.17
N PHE A 53 -1.33 -1.26 9.07
CA PHE A 53 -0.54 -0.82 10.22
C PHE A 53 -0.30 -1.96 11.23
N ALA A 54 -1.37 -2.60 11.69
CA ALA A 54 -1.29 -3.71 12.63
C ALA A 54 -0.60 -4.93 12.00
N GLY A 55 -0.82 -5.17 10.71
CA GLY A 55 -0.12 -6.22 9.98
C GLY A 55 1.39 -6.01 9.98
N ALA A 56 1.85 -4.82 9.58
CA ALA A 56 3.28 -4.49 9.63
C ALA A 56 3.85 -4.58 11.07
N ASN A 57 3.10 -4.09 12.07
CA ASN A 57 3.52 -4.10 13.46
C ASN A 57 3.63 -5.53 14.05
N LEU A 58 2.63 -6.39 13.81
CA LEU A 58 2.65 -7.79 14.27
C LEU A 58 3.79 -8.58 13.63
N LEU A 59 4.08 -8.32 12.34
CA LEU A 59 5.15 -9.01 11.63
C LEU A 59 6.51 -8.68 12.25
N VAL A 60 6.75 -7.41 12.59
CA VAL A 60 8.01 -7.01 13.23
C VAL A 60 8.07 -7.46 14.69
N PHE A 61 6.95 -7.42 15.43
CA PHE A 61 6.93 -7.86 16.83
C PHE A 61 7.25 -9.34 17.00
N PHE A 62 6.77 -10.21 16.11
CA PHE A 62 6.95 -11.66 16.22
C PHE A 62 8.23 -12.19 15.58
N TYR A 63 8.80 -11.50 14.59
CA TYR A 63 9.86 -12.05 13.75
C TYR A 63 10.92 -11.00 13.42
N TYR A 64 11.94 -10.93 14.27
CA TYR A 64 13.28 -10.35 14.08
C TYR A 64 13.42 -9.05 13.24
N ASN A 65 14.00 -8.02 13.87
CA ASN A 65 14.06 -6.61 13.43
C ASN A 65 15.10 -6.28 12.34
N GLY A 66 15.12 -7.00 11.21
CA GLY A 66 15.95 -6.63 10.06
C GLY A 66 15.18 -5.84 9.00
N PHE A 67 15.88 -5.01 8.22
CA PHE A 67 15.27 -4.19 7.18
C PHE A 67 14.66 -5.09 6.09
N ALA A 68 15.42 -6.07 5.61
CA ALA A 68 15.01 -6.98 4.55
C ALA A 68 13.77 -7.80 4.97
N GLU A 69 13.77 -8.32 6.19
CA GLU A 69 12.66 -9.07 6.80
C GLU A 69 11.38 -8.25 6.85
N THR A 70 11.50 -6.98 7.25
CA THR A 70 10.40 -6.04 7.32
C THR A 70 9.83 -5.76 5.93
N VAL A 71 10.70 -5.47 4.96
CA VAL A 71 10.30 -5.21 3.56
C VAL A 71 9.62 -6.43 2.95
N VAL A 72 10.16 -7.65 3.15
CA VAL A 72 9.59 -8.90 2.64
C VAL A 72 8.20 -9.15 3.24
N SER A 73 8.02 -8.87 4.53
CA SER A 73 6.75 -9.00 5.23
C SER A 73 5.69 -8.04 4.68
N ILE A 74 6.05 -6.76 4.51
CA ILE A 74 5.18 -5.74 3.93
C ILE A 74 4.85 -6.08 2.48
N PHE A 75 5.85 -6.50 1.70
CA PHE A 75 5.65 -6.94 0.32
C PHE A 75 4.65 -8.09 0.24
N ALA A 76 4.79 -9.12 1.07
CA ALA A 76 3.89 -10.27 1.10
C ALA A 76 2.46 -9.88 1.50
N LEU A 77 2.32 -9.00 2.49
CA LEU A 77 1.04 -8.44 2.94
C LEU A 77 0.34 -7.69 1.80
N LEU A 78 1.06 -6.81 1.11
CA LEU A 78 0.52 -6.03 -0.01
C LEU A 78 0.20 -6.91 -1.22
N LEU A 79 1.05 -7.89 -1.53
CA LEU A 79 0.83 -8.84 -2.62
C LEU A 79 -0.44 -9.67 -2.37
N ALA A 80 -0.61 -10.21 -1.17
CA ALA A 80 -1.81 -10.96 -0.80
C ALA A 80 -3.06 -10.09 -0.84
N ASN A 81 -2.98 -8.83 -0.37
CA ASN A 81 -4.08 -7.89 -0.46
C ASN A 81 -4.45 -7.58 -1.92
N LEU A 82 -3.46 -7.35 -2.78
CA LEU A 82 -3.66 -7.18 -4.23
C LEU A 82 -4.35 -8.39 -4.86
N ILE A 83 -3.93 -9.62 -4.52
CA ILE A 83 -4.57 -10.84 -5.04
C ILE A 83 -6.06 -10.90 -4.63
N ILE A 84 -6.38 -10.52 -3.40
CA ILE A 84 -7.76 -10.47 -2.89
C ILE A 84 -8.59 -9.39 -3.60
N GLU A 85 -8.00 -8.22 -3.84
CA GLU A 85 -8.62 -7.13 -4.58
C GLU A 85 -8.90 -7.52 -6.04
N VAL A 86 -7.92 -8.12 -6.73
CA VAL A 86 -8.07 -8.57 -8.12
C VAL A 86 -9.11 -9.70 -8.24
N LYS A 87 -9.18 -10.60 -7.27
CA LYS A 87 -10.20 -11.66 -7.21
C LYS A 87 -11.59 -11.15 -6.77
N ARG A 88 -11.80 -9.82 -6.73
CA ARG A 88 -13.08 -9.15 -6.43
C ARG A 88 -13.71 -9.55 -5.10
N LYS A 89 -12.89 -9.92 -4.11
CA LYS A 89 -13.36 -10.11 -2.73
C LYS A 89 -13.34 -8.80 -1.93
N THR A 90 -13.02 -7.68 -2.57
CA THR A 90 -13.12 -6.34 -2.02
C THR A 90 -14.20 -5.55 -2.73
N VAL A 91 -14.89 -4.70 -1.96
CA VAL A 91 -15.95 -3.83 -2.45
C VAL A 91 -15.38 -2.46 -2.83
N PHE A 92 -14.21 -2.10 -2.28
CA PHE A 92 -13.57 -0.81 -2.45
C PHE A 92 -12.05 -0.98 -2.64
N ASN A 93 -11.47 -0.42 -3.70
CA ASN A 93 -10.02 -0.47 -3.93
C ASN A 93 -9.35 0.75 -3.30
N SER A 94 -8.70 0.54 -2.15
CA SER A 94 -8.18 1.59 -1.29
C SER A 94 -6.65 1.57 -1.18
N PRO A 95 -5.96 2.73 -1.19
CA PRO A 95 -4.55 2.76 -0.83
C PRO A 95 -4.32 2.62 0.69
N ALA A 96 -5.37 2.44 1.49
CA ALA A 96 -5.29 2.44 2.94
C ALA A 96 -4.33 1.38 3.51
N VAL A 97 -4.28 0.17 2.95
CA VAL A 97 -3.42 -0.91 3.45
C VAL A 97 -1.94 -0.51 3.36
N ILE A 98 -1.50 0.05 2.23
CA ILE A 98 -0.12 0.52 2.11
C ILE A 98 0.14 1.74 3.00
N LEU A 99 -0.81 2.67 3.12
CA LEU A 99 -0.66 3.83 3.98
C LEU A 99 -0.47 3.40 5.44
N GLY A 100 -1.21 2.40 5.90
CA GLY A 100 -1.03 1.82 7.22
C GLY A 100 0.33 1.17 7.40
N ALA A 101 0.77 0.36 6.44
CA ALA A 101 2.08 -0.30 6.49
C ALA A 101 3.24 0.72 6.46
N LEU A 102 3.12 1.77 5.64
CA LEU A 102 4.11 2.83 5.52
C LEU A 102 4.19 3.71 6.76
N LEU A 103 3.06 4.01 7.44
CA LEU A 103 3.11 4.77 8.68
C LEU A 103 4.03 4.11 9.71
N TRP A 104 3.99 2.78 9.77
CA TRP A 104 4.85 2.01 10.66
C TRP A 104 6.30 1.94 10.13
N PHE A 105 6.47 1.60 8.85
CA PHE A 105 7.78 1.38 8.24
C PHE A 105 8.62 2.65 8.12
N ASN A 106 8.00 3.76 7.70
CA ASN A 106 8.63 5.04 7.49
C ASN A 106 7.58 6.16 7.53
N TYR A 107 7.43 6.81 8.68
CA TYR A 107 6.42 7.86 8.87
C TYR A 107 6.64 9.05 7.93
N LEU A 108 7.89 9.41 7.59
CA LEU A 108 8.19 10.50 6.67
C LEU A 108 7.67 10.18 5.26
N PHE A 109 7.87 8.93 4.82
CA PHE A 109 7.29 8.40 3.59
C PHE A 109 5.78 8.55 3.61
N PHE A 110 5.13 8.06 4.67
CA PHE A 110 3.68 8.15 4.83
C PHE A 110 3.18 9.59 4.70
N PHE A 111 3.77 10.55 5.44
CA PHE A 111 3.33 11.95 5.40
C PHE A 111 3.57 12.59 4.04
N ALA A 112 4.75 12.39 3.45
CA ALA A 112 5.07 12.92 2.12
C ALA A 112 4.08 12.41 1.07
N TRP A 113 3.82 11.10 1.05
CA TRP A 113 2.85 10.51 0.12
C TRP A 113 1.45 11.08 0.39
N PHE A 114 0.98 11.05 1.64
CA PHE A 114 -0.38 11.47 1.98
C PHE A 114 -0.66 12.94 1.61
N VAL A 115 0.31 13.85 1.85
CA VAL A 115 0.19 15.26 1.47
C VAL A 115 0.13 15.42 -0.04
N ILE A 116 1.06 14.79 -0.78
CA ILE A 116 1.07 14.84 -2.25
C ILE A 116 -0.24 14.30 -2.81
N TRP A 117 -0.72 13.19 -2.26
CA TRP A 117 -1.96 12.55 -2.67
C TRP A 117 -3.18 13.46 -2.47
N ILE A 118 -3.33 14.10 -1.31
CA ILE A 118 -4.43 15.05 -1.04
C ILE A 118 -4.37 16.24 -1.99
N LEU A 119 -3.20 16.83 -2.22
CA LEU A 119 -3.06 17.97 -3.13
C LEU A 119 -3.49 17.60 -4.56
N LEU A 120 -3.09 16.42 -5.05
CA LEU A 120 -3.50 15.92 -6.36
C LEU A 120 -5.00 15.59 -6.42
N LEU A 121 -5.58 15.07 -5.33
CA LEU A 121 -7.02 14.86 -5.21
C LEU A 121 -7.80 16.17 -5.26
N ILE A 122 -7.36 17.22 -4.56
CA ILE A 122 -8.00 18.53 -4.59
C ILE A 122 -7.92 19.13 -6.00
N TYR A 123 -6.76 18.98 -6.66
CA TYR A 123 -6.51 19.54 -7.99
C TYR A 123 -7.36 18.91 -9.10
N LYS A 124 -7.37 17.57 -9.24
CA LYS A 124 -8.06 16.89 -10.35
C LYS A 124 -9.34 16.17 -9.96
N ARG A 125 -9.63 16.00 -8.67
CA ARG A 125 -10.78 15.25 -8.12
C ARG A 125 -10.93 13.82 -8.64
N LYS A 126 -9.85 13.25 -9.19
CA LYS A 126 -9.79 11.88 -9.71
C LYS A 126 -8.85 11.07 -8.81
N SER A 127 -9.40 10.12 -8.06
CA SER A 127 -8.61 9.24 -7.16
C SER A 127 -7.52 8.47 -7.91
N PHE A 128 -7.83 8.03 -9.13
CA PHE A 128 -6.89 7.37 -10.01
C PHE A 128 -5.66 8.25 -10.34
N PHE A 129 -5.88 9.51 -10.72
CA PHE A 129 -4.82 10.47 -11.01
C PHE A 129 -3.95 10.71 -9.78
N ALA A 130 -4.58 10.95 -8.62
CA ALA A 130 -3.87 11.20 -7.39
C ALA A 130 -3.00 10.00 -6.96
N ASN A 131 -3.52 8.77 -7.01
CA ASN A 131 -2.76 7.55 -6.67
C ASN A 131 -1.52 7.39 -7.57
N THR A 132 -1.68 7.57 -8.88
CA THR A 132 -0.60 7.35 -9.85
C THR A 132 0.49 8.41 -9.72
N PHE A 133 0.11 9.69 -9.73
CA PHE A 133 1.08 10.79 -9.69
C PHE A 133 1.75 10.90 -8.32
N SER A 134 1.05 10.60 -7.22
CA SER A 134 1.68 10.53 -5.91
C SER A 134 2.70 9.41 -5.82
N ALA A 135 2.40 8.21 -6.35
CA ALA A 135 3.37 7.12 -6.42
C ALA A 135 4.62 7.52 -7.22
N LEU A 136 4.45 8.15 -8.39
CA LEU A 136 5.56 8.59 -9.24
C LEU A 136 6.41 9.68 -8.55
N LEU A 137 5.78 10.67 -7.93
CA LEU A 137 6.49 11.70 -7.16
C LEU A 137 7.23 11.10 -5.97
N MET A 138 6.64 10.12 -5.28
CA MET A 138 7.32 9.41 -4.19
C MET A 138 8.53 8.62 -4.69
N MET A 139 8.48 7.98 -5.85
CA MET A 139 9.68 7.32 -6.43
C MET A 139 10.81 8.33 -6.64
N ILE A 140 10.50 9.51 -7.19
CA ILE A 140 11.49 10.58 -7.39
C ILE A 140 12.05 11.05 -6.05
N MET A 141 11.19 11.31 -5.06
CA MET A 141 11.63 11.76 -3.73
C MET A 141 12.51 10.72 -3.02
N VAL A 142 12.18 9.43 -3.12
CA VAL A 142 12.98 8.33 -2.55
C VAL A 142 14.37 8.30 -3.17
N VAL A 143 14.50 8.51 -4.49
CA VAL A 143 15.81 8.53 -5.16
C VAL A 143 16.62 9.76 -4.78
N LEU A 144 15.99 10.94 -4.71
CA LEU A 144 16.68 12.20 -4.44
C LEU A 144 17.07 12.38 -2.97
N TYR A 145 16.30 11.81 -2.05
CA TYR A 145 16.45 12.01 -0.60
C TYR A 145 16.53 10.67 0.16
N ALA A 146 17.20 9.69 -0.44
CA ALA A 146 17.28 8.33 0.08
C ALA A 146 17.83 8.28 1.51
N ASP A 147 18.86 9.06 1.81
CA ASP A 147 19.47 9.20 3.14
C ASP A 147 18.45 9.64 4.20
N ARG A 148 17.61 10.62 3.87
CA ARG A 148 16.58 11.17 4.76
C ARG A 148 15.45 10.20 4.97
N PHE A 149 14.98 9.53 3.92
CA PHE A 149 13.95 8.51 4.10
C PHE A 149 14.51 7.29 4.85
N ASN A 150 15.68 6.77 4.48
CA ASN A 150 16.29 5.59 5.09
C ASN A 150 16.55 5.77 6.59
N SER A 151 17.07 6.94 7.00
CA SER A 151 17.29 7.26 8.43
C SER A 151 16.02 7.30 9.29
N ASN A 152 14.84 7.37 8.65
CA ASN A 152 13.54 7.36 9.31
C ASN A 152 12.78 6.03 9.13
N CYS A 153 13.43 5.02 8.53
CA CYS A 153 12.91 3.66 8.49
C CYS A 153 13.09 2.97 9.84
N ASN A 154 12.18 2.04 10.14
CA ASN A 154 12.30 1.18 11.30
C ASN A 154 12.27 -0.30 10.87
N PRO A 155 13.42 -1.01 10.90
CA PRO A 155 14.80 -0.50 11.04
C PRO A 155 15.31 0.19 9.76
N PRO A 156 16.42 0.95 9.79
CA PRO A 156 17.06 1.48 8.58
C PRO A 156 17.75 0.37 7.78
N ALA A 157 17.84 0.55 6.46
CA ALA A 157 18.57 -0.34 5.57
C ALA A 157 20.09 -0.21 5.74
N GLU A 158 20.83 -1.26 5.42
CA GLU A 158 22.29 -1.29 5.48
C GLU A 158 22.93 -0.33 4.47
N SER A 159 22.23 -0.02 3.38
CA SER A 159 22.65 0.98 2.41
C SER A 159 21.46 1.68 1.76
N ASP A 160 21.68 2.92 1.32
CA ASP A 160 20.66 3.70 0.62
C ASP A 160 20.23 3.02 -0.69
N LEU A 161 21.12 2.27 -1.34
CA LEU A 161 20.79 1.52 -2.55
C LEU A 161 19.75 0.42 -2.27
N ILE A 162 19.95 -0.35 -1.19
CA ILE A 162 18.98 -1.38 -0.76
C ILE A 162 17.65 -0.72 -0.41
N PHE A 163 17.69 0.40 0.33
CA PHE A 163 16.50 1.17 0.66
C PHE A 163 15.73 1.65 -0.59
N ILE A 164 16.42 2.24 -1.56
CA ILE A 164 15.83 2.73 -2.82
C ILE A 164 15.15 1.57 -3.56
N ILE A 165 15.87 0.48 -3.80
CA ILE A 165 15.35 -0.66 -4.57
C ILE A 165 14.12 -1.24 -3.88
N SER A 166 14.20 -1.52 -2.57
CA SER A 166 13.09 -2.05 -1.78
C SER A 166 11.87 -1.13 -1.80
N SER A 167 12.09 0.18 -1.63
CA SER A 167 11.02 1.19 -1.65
C SER A 167 10.35 1.28 -3.02
N LEU A 168 11.13 1.31 -4.10
CA LEU A 168 10.59 1.34 -5.47
C LEU A 168 9.72 0.10 -5.75
N VAL A 169 10.14 -1.09 -5.33
CA VAL A 169 9.35 -2.32 -5.46
C VAL A 169 8.01 -2.21 -4.73
N LEU A 170 8.00 -1.69 -3.49
CA LEU A 170 6.77 -1.51 -2.72
C LEU A 170 5.82 -0.48 -3.37
N ILE A 171 6.35 0.63 -3.89
CA ILE A 171 5.55 1.64 -4.60
C ILE A 171 4.97 1.07 -5.90
N ILE A 172 5.77 0.36 -6.69
CA ILE A 172 5.32 -0.26 -7.95
C ILE A 172 4.22 -1.29 -7.69
N LEU A 173 4.38 -2.12 -6.66
CA LEU A 173 3.37 -3.11 -6.26
C LEU A 173 2.01 -2.43 -5.99
N GLN A 174 2.02 -1.30 -5.30
CA GLN A 174 0.81 -0.51 -5.05
C GLN A 174 0.25 0.13 -6.33
N ALA A 175 1.10 0.71 -7.17
CA ALA A 175 0.68 1.31 -8.43
C ALA A 175 0.05 0.25 -9.36
N GLY A 176 0.51 -1.00 -9.29
CA GLY A 176 -0.02 -2.15 -10.03
C GLY A 176 -1.52 -2.39 -9.82
N ILE A 177 -2.06 -2.11 -8.63
CA ILE A 177 -3.51 -2.20 -8.33
C ILE A 177 -4.31 -1.26 -9.25
N TYR A 178 -3.76 -0.10 -9.57
CA TYR A 178 -4.43 0.95 -10.33
C TYR A 178 -4.09 0.91 -11.83
N TYR A 179 -3.14 0.07 -12.26
CA TYR A 179 -2.59 0.06 -13.63
C TYR A 179 -3.62 -0.23 -14.73
N LYS A 180 -4.62 -1.09 -14.49
CA LYS A 180 -5.71 -1.32 -15.47
C LYS A 180 -6.47 -0.04 -15.81
N ASN A 181 -6.62 0.87 -14.84
CA ASN A 181 -7.25 2.17 -15.06
C ASN A 181 -6.29 3.18 -15.72
N PHE A 182 -4.97 3.04 -15.54
CA PHE A 182 -3.94 3.89 -16.16
C PHE A 182 -3.92 3.79 -17.67
N ILE A 183 -3.88 2.58 -18.22
CA ILE A 183 -3.98 2.38 -19.66
C ILE A 183 -5.32 2.96 -20.16
N SER A 184 -6.44 2.62 -19.53
CA SER A 184 -7.75 3.12 -19.97
C SER A 184 -7.88 4.66 -19.93
N PHE A 185 -7.14 5.35 -19.06
CA PHE A 185 -7.15 6.81 -18.95
C PHE A 185 -6.51 7.47 -20.18
N PHE A 186 -5.37 6.96 -20.66
CA PHE A 186 -4.74 7.48 -21.87
C PHE A 186 -5.49 7.10 -23.15
N TYR A 187 -6.11 5.91 -23.18
CA TYR A 187 -6.86 5.44 -24.34
C TYR A 187 -8.30 6.03 -24.42
N LYS A 188 -8.88 6.51 -23.32
CA LYS A 188 -10.18 7.21 -23.35
C LYS A 188 -10.09 8.66 -23.82
N GLU A 189 -8.93 9.31 -23.72
CA GLU A 189 -8.76 10.68 -24.25
C GLU A 189 -8.42 10.72 -25.75
N THR A 190 -8.22 9.56 -26.40
CA THR A 190 -7.99 9.46 -27.87
C THR A 190 -9.20 8.98 -28.67
N GLY A 191 -10.36 8.78 -28.03
CA GLY A 191 -11.61 8.49 -28.71
C GLY A 191 -12.40 9.78 -28.91
N ASN A 192 -12.22 10.42 -30.08
CA ASN A 192 -13.16 11.42 -30.58
C ASN A 192 -14.56 10.79 -30.61
N GLU A 193 -15.47 11.33 -29.79
CA GLU A 193 -16.85 11.53 -30.22
C GLU A 193 -16.89 12.68 -31.24
#